data_AF-A0A353BYU2-F1
#
_entry.id   AF-A0A353BYU2-F1
#
_cell.length_a   1.000
_cell.length_b   1.000
_cell.length_c   1.000
_cell.angle_alpha   90.00
_cell.angle_beta   90.00
_cell.angle_gamma   90.00
#
_symmetry.space_group_name_H-M   'P 1'
#
loop_
_entity.id
_entity.type
_entity.pdbx_description
1 polymer ?
#
loop_
_entity_poly.entity_id
_entity_poly.type
_entity_poly.pdbx_seq_one_letter_code
_entity_poly.pdbx_strand_id
1 'polypeptide(L)'
;MGKNNLSMKLYEKIPIIKMRVFYQILVIIVIMIVFFILQGVTSVYVNDTLQNSSLHNIRASNNRFNHVTVIKTYIELIEKEYIKALTGRGRIEFLINEGDTQGLPRINSEMVRAVTDLSDEAPEESKQILTEIKNIQEIIRLPLSEDNYTSLKKSLNAISTLTDIINSKATDASFQSINKSSIFSVTTKIMTILFTLLCAVISILLGLVIASTISKSLKNIVTAVKSLAEGNLAQKVEAAGCPEVTAVVNGLNLAISSLQQLVTQINMQSDTLFSSSKELKSATSDTGQSMNQVAMTMAELSKAAGDQSSQVNNAVETIHLLSDLVIKVTKDTADIAKASQKVSESAKAGQQASTNVSNEINELYSSTLEVAGVIKNLSETSGDISETTALIQGIAEQTSLLALNAAIEAARAGEHGKGFAVVASETGKLADQSKHAANLIVNLIVNMNNRIEHAVAVMGESTQRAEIGKDLAAKATVTFGEIFESLHATLEQIAVVAKSAQQMSESNNDVIDAITTIAAISEETTASIQEVSATAEEQSAAVYQVDALAENLSKIANNLNQSVASFTLKA
;
A
#
# COMPACT_ATOMS: atom_id res chain seq x y z
N MET A 1 37.49 45.14 -10.80
CA MET A 1 36.30 45.98 -11.05
C MET A 1 36.74 47.30 -11.66
N GLY A 2 36.20 47.71 -12.83
CA GLY A 2 36.28 49.12 -13.26
C GLY A 2 36.72 49.48 -14.69
N LYS A 3 36.95 48.56 -15.64
CA LYS A 3 37.37 48.97 -17.02
C LYS A 3 36.62 48.39 -18.23
N ASN A 4 35.68 47.46 -18.08
CA ASN A 4 34.92 46.88 -19.22
C ASN A 4 33.49 47.42 -19.42
N ASN A 5 33.02 48.38 -18.62
CA ASN A 5 31.62 48.83 -18.68
C ASN A 5 31.35 49.97 -19.68
N LEU A 6 32.37 50.58 -20.29
CA LEU A 6 32.15 51.70 -21.22
C LEU A 6 31.87 51.25 -22.66
N SER A 7 32.48 50.14 -23.12
CA SER A 7 32.23 49.58 -24.44
C SER A 7 30.89 48.83 -24.51
N MET A 8 30.43 48.26 -23.41
CA MET A 8 29.19 47.46 -23.37
C MET A 8 27.92 48.34 -23.47
N LYS A 9 27.95 49.57 -22.93
CA LYS A 9 26.82 50.51 -23.00
C LYS A 9 26.65 51.20 -24.37
N LEU A 10 27.68 51.24 -25.23
CA LEU A 10 27.53 51.79 -26.59
C LEU A 10 26.91 50.79 -27.56
N TYR A 11 27.13 49.49 -27.37
CA TYR A 11 26.55 48.45 -28.22
C TYR A 11 25.03 48.29 -28.04
N GLU A 12 24.50 48.48 -26.82
CA GLU A 12 23.05 48.37 -26.57
C GLU A 12 22.19 49.45 -27.23
N LYS A 13 22.80 50.54 -27.70
CA LYS A 13 22.11 51.66 -28.35
C LYS A 13 22.08 51.58 -29.87
N ILE A 14 22.68 50.55 -30.48
CA ILE A 14 22.65 50.38 -31.94
C ILE A 14 21.36 49.64 -32.30
N PRO A 15 20.37 50.29 -32.94
CA PRO A 15 19.05 49.68 -33.19
C PRO A 15 19.11 48.41 -34.04
N ILE A 16 20.13 48.28 -34.90
CA ILE A 16 20.37 47.10 -35.73
C ILE A 16 20.55 45.83 -34.88
N ILE A 17 21.20 45.93 -33.71
CA ILE A 17 21.51 44.78 -32.86
C ILE A 17 20.24 44.14 -32.25
N LYS A 18 19.15 44.92 -32.10
CA LYS A 18 17.85 44.43 -31.62
C LYS A 18 16.94 43.91 -32.74
N MET A 19 17.32 44.09 -34.00
CA MET A 19 16.57 43.53 -35.12
C MET A 19 16.81 42.03 -35.24
N ARG A 20 15.85 41.33 -35.86
CA ARG A 20 16.02 39.93 -36.25
C ARG A 20 17.25 39.76 -37.14
N VAL A 21 17.96 38.65 -36.98
CA VAL A 21 19.16 38.34 -37.79
C VAL A 21 18.87 38.48 -39.29
N PHE A 22 17.68 38.06 -39.73
CA PHE A 22 17.22 38.24 -41.11
C PHE A 22 17.25 39.71 -41.56
N TYR A 23 16.72 40.64 -40.74
CA TYR A 23 16.70 42.06 -41.08
C TYR A 23 18.09 42.69 -40.98
N GLN A 24 18.96 42.23 -40.08
CA GLN A 24 20.35 42.67 -40.01
C GLN A 24 21.10 42.35 -41.32
N ILE A 25 20.92 41.13 -41.82
CA ILE A 25 21.50 40.67 -43.10
C ILE A 25 20.87 41.44 -44.27
N LEU A 26 19.54 41.61 -44.26
CA LEU A 26 18.82 42.33 -45.30
C LEU A 26 19.29 43.80 -45.41
N VAL A 27 19.52 44.49 -44.29
CA VAL A 27 20.02 45.87 -44.28
C VAL A 27 21.41 45.96 -44.94
N ILE A 28 22.31 45.00 -44.70
CA ILE A 28 23.61 44.95 -45.37
C ILE A 28 23.44 44.73 -46.87
N ILE A 29 22.61 43.77 -47.27
CA ILE A 29 22.38 43.48 -48.69
C ILE A 29 21.84 44.71 -49.41
N VAL A 30 20.88 45.42 -48.81
CA VAL A 30 20.33 46.66 -49.37
C VAL A 30 21.40 47.74 -49.48
N ILE A 31 22.22 47.96 -48.43
CA ILE A 31 23.32 48.93 -48.46
C ILE A 31 24.34 48.59 -49.55
N MET A 32 24.71 47.31 -49.69
CA MET A 32 25.64 46.85 -50.73
C MET A 32 25.06 47.05 -52.14
N ILE A 33 23.78 46.73 -52.36
CA ILE A 33 23.11 46.96 -53.65
C ILE A 33 23.11 48.45 -53.99
N VAL A 34 22.79 49.32 -53.03
CA VAL A 34 22.84 50.78 -53.22
C VAL A 34 24.24 51.25 -53.60
N PHE A 35 25.28 50.73 -52.94
CA PHE A 35 26.67 51.06 -53.30
C PHE A 35 27.05 50.56 -54.71
N PHE A 36 26.64 49.34 -55.09
CA PHE A 36 26.88 48.81 -56.42
C PHE A 36 26.21 49.64 -57.52
N ILE A 37 24.95 50.06 -57.30
CA ILE A 37 24.21 50.93 -58.22
C ILE A 37 24.92 52.28 -58.36
N LEU A 38 25.29 52.91 -57.24
CA LEU A 38 25.96 54.21 -57.24
C LEU A 38 27.32 54.15 -57.98
N GLN A 39 28.09 53.07 -57.77
CA GLN A 39 29.35 52.84 -58.46
C GLN A 39 29.15 52.66 -59.96
N GLY A 40 28.14 51.89 -60.37
CA GLY A 40 27.80 51.68 -61.78
C GLY A 40 27.42 52.99 -62.49
N VAL A 41 26.53 53.79 -61.89
CA VAL A 41 26.13 55.10 -62.42
C VAL A 41 27.33 56.04 -62.56
N THR A 42 28.20 56.09 -61.56
CA THR A 42 29.41 56.94 -61.59
C THR A 42 30.38 56.48 -62.68
N SER A 43 30.56 55.17 -62.86
CA SER A 43 31.43 54.62 -63.89
C SER A 43 30.95 54.94 -65.31
N VAL A 44 29.64 54.83 -65.56
CA VAL A 44 29.03 55.18 -66.85
C VAL A 44 29.21 56.67 -67.13
N TYR A 45 28.93 57.53 -66.15
CA TYR A 45 29.10 58.99 -66.29
C TYR A 45 30.54 59.40 -66.63
N VAL A 46 31.53 58.81 -65.95
CA VAL A 46 32.95 59.08 -66.21
C VAL A 46 33.36 58.61 -67.62
N ASN A 47 32.90 57.43 -68.04
CA ASN A 47 33.22 56.88 -69.36
C ASN A 47 32.64 57.74 -70.50
N ASP A 48 31.36 58.12 -70.40
CA ASP A 48 30.71 58.99 -71.41
C ASP A 48 31.39 60.36 -71.52
N THR A 49 31.76 60.94 -70.38
CA THR A 49 32.44 62.25 -70.35
C THR A 49 33.82 62.19 -71.02
N LEU A 50 34.58 61.10 -70.80
CA LEU A 50 35.88 60.90 -71.42
C LEU A 50 35.78 60.64 -72.93
N GLN A 51 34.81 59.83 -73.35
CA GLN A 51 34.61 59.50 -74.77
C GLN A 51 34.17 60.73 -75.57
N ASN A 52 33.24 61.53 -75.05
CA ASN A 52 32.78 62.74 -75.75
C ASN A 52 33.86 63.82 -75.82
N SER A 53 34.65 64.02 -74.76
CA SER A 53 35.71 65.03 -74.72
C SER A 53 36.87 64.68 -75.66
N SER A 54 37.28 63.41 -75.72
CA SER A 54 38.37 62.97 -76.61
C SER A 54 38.01 63.11 -78.09
N LEU A 55 36.78 62.73 -78.47
CA LEU A 55 36.32 62.77 -79.85
C LEU A 55 36.15 64.22 -80.37
N HIS A 56 35.70 65.13 -79.50
CA HIS A 56 35.62 66.57 -79.81
C HIS A 56 37.01 67.18 -80.02
N ASN A 57 37.96 66.89 -79.12
CA ASN A 57 39.33 67.43 -79.19
C ASN A 57 40.09 66.97 -80.46
N ILE A 58 39.93 65.70 -80.86
CA ILE A 58 40.57 65.16 -82.07
C ILE A 58 40.03 65.85 -83.33
N ARG A 59 38.70 66.02 -83.44
CA ARG A 59 38.07 66.69 -84.59
C ARG A 59 38.50 68.16 -84.70
N ALA A 60 38.51 68.88 -83.57
CA ALA A 60 38.93 70.28 -83.53
C ALA A 60 40.41 70.45 -83.95
N SER A 61 41.30 69.59 -83.45
CA SER A 61 42.71 69.59 -83.83
C SER A 61 42.91 69.33 -85.33
N ASN A 62 42.22 68.33 -85.89
CA ASN A 62 42.36 67.96 -87.29
C ASN A 62 41.88 69.08 -88.24
N ASN A 63 40.79 69.78 -87.90
CA ASN A 63 40.30 70.92 -88.68
C ASN A 63 41.34 72.06 -88.73
N ARG A 64 41.99 72.40 -87.61
CA ARG A 64 43.02 73.44 -87.56
C ARG A 64 44.19 73.14 -88.49
N PHE A 65 44.71 71.92 -88.45
CA PHE A 65 45.82 71.50 -89.32
C PHE A 65 45.44 71.54 -90.81
N ASN A 66 44.20 71.18 -91.14
CA ASN A 66 43.70 71.30 -92.52
C ASN A 66 43.71 72.75 -93.01
N HIS A 67 43.24 73.71 -92.21
CA HIS A 67 43.22 75.12 -92.59
C HIS A 67 44.64 75.69 -92.80
N VAL A 68 45.60 75.36 -91.92
CA VAL A 68 47.00 75.74 -92.10
C VAL A 68 47.56 75.19 -93.42
N THR A 69 47.27 73.93 -93.73
CA THR A 69 47.72 73.26 -94.97
C THR A 69 47.15 73.94 -96.21
N VAL A 70 45.89 74.34 -96.17
CA VAL A 70 45.24 75.10 -97.26
C VAL A 70 46.00 76.40 -97.52
N ILE A 71 46.31 77.18 -96.48
CA ILE A 71 47.02 78.46 -96.63
C ILE A 71 48.38 78.27 -97.28
N LYS A 72 49.19 77.32 -96.79
CA LYS A 72 50.53 77.02 -97.37
C LYS A 72 50.46 76.63 -98.83
N THR A 73 49.49 75.78 -99.20
CA THR A 73 49.29 75.33 -100.59
C THR A 73 49.02 76.52 -101.52
N TYR A 74 48.22 77.50 -101.07
CA TYR A 74 47.92 78.68 -101.87
C TYR A 74 49.10 79.65 -102.00
N ILE A 75 49.92 79.81 -100.95
CA ILE A 75 51.16 80.60 -101.03
C ILE A 75 52.06 80.07 -102.16
N GLU A 76 52.30 78.74 -102.16
CA GLU A 76 53.13 78.09 -103.18
C GLU A 76 52.54 78.20 -104.59
N LEU A 77 51.21 78.07 -104.72
CA LEU A 77 50.52 78.20 -106.00
C LEU A 77 50.66 79.61 -106.58
N ILE A 78 50.43 80.64 -105.77
CA ILE A 78 50.53 82.05 -106.20
C ILE A 78 51.95 82.37 -106.65
N GLU A 79 52.96 81.97 -105.88
CA GLU A 79 54.37 82.21 -106.24
C GLU A 79 54.71 81.55 -107.58
N LYS A 80 54.32 80.28 -107.74
CA LYS A 80 54.62 79.47 -108.92
C LYS A 80 53.99 80.04 -110.19
N GLU A 81 52.72 80.43 -110.14
CA GLU A 81 52.02 80.96 -111.32
C GLU A 81 52.49 82.38 -111.67
N TYR A 82 52.87 83.21 -110.69
CA TYR A 82 53.44 84.52 -110.96
C TYR A 82 54.81 84.41 -111.66
N ILE A 83 55.68 83.49 -111.22
CA ILE A 83 56.98 83.24 -111.86
C ILE A 83 56.82 82.73 -113.30
N LYS A 84 55.85 81.83 -113.54
CA LYS A 84 55.53 81.35 -114.89
C LYS A 84 55.12 82.50 -115.81
N ALA A 85 54.31 83.44 -115.32
CA ALA A 85 53.92 84.62 -116.07
C ALA A 85 55.12 85.55 -116.35
N LEU A 86 56.00 85.76 -115.37
CA LEU A 86 57.18 86.62 -115.50
C LEU A 86 58.18 86.09 -116.55
N THR A 87 58.33 84.76 -116.65
CA THR A 87 59.27 84.09 -117.57
C THR A 87 58.70 83.88 -118.98
N GLY A 88 57.52 84.43 -119.27
CA GLY A 88 56.82 84.27 -120.56
C GLY A 88 56.24 82.87 -120.80
N ARG A 89 56.27 81.98 -119.80
CA ARG A 89 55.78 80.59 -119.88
C ARG A 89 54.33 80.43 -119.39
N GLY A 90 53.65 81.53 -119.08
CA GLY A 90 52.27 81.55 -118.59
C GLY A 90 51.64 82.92 -118.77
N ARG A 91 50.35 83.02 -118.42
CA ARG A 91 49.60 84.28 -118.42
C ARG A 91 49.17 84.61 -117.00
N ILE A 92 49.50 85.81 -116.53
CA ILE A 92 49.08 86.28 -115.19
C ILE A 92 47.56 86.35 -115.06
N GLU A 93 46.84 86.42 -116.18
CA GLU A 93 45.38 86.30 -116.26
C GLU A 93 44.85 85.06 -115.54
N PHE A 94 45.60 83.95 -115.43
CA PHE A 94 45.17 82.79 -114.65
C PHE A 94 44.96 83.09 -113.15
N LEU A 95 45.75 84.01 -112.59
CA LEU A 95 45.59 84.46 -111.21
C LEU A 95 44.54 85.58 -111.09
N ILE A 96 44.34 86.40 -112.14
CA ILE A 96 43.47 87.60 -112.12
C ILE A 96 42.03 87.29 -112.53
N ASN A 97 41.83 86.38 -113.49
CA ASN A 97 40.56 86.20 -114.16
C ASN A 97 39.49 85.75 -113.16
N GLU A 98 38.51 86.61 -112.95
CA GLU A 98 37.40 86.36 -112.03
C GLU A 98 36.50 85.20 -112.50
N GLY A 99 36.61 84.79 -113.78
CA GLY A 99 35.93 83.62 -114.33
C GLY A 99 36.72 82.31 -114.25
N ASP A 100 38.00 82.31 -113.85
CA ASP A 100 38.80 81.10 -113.74
C ASP A 100 38.82 80.56 -112.30
N THR A 101 38.61 79.26 -112.17
CA THR A 101 38.33 78.56 -110.91
C THR A 101 39.57 78.33 -110.03
N GLN A 102 40.73 78.85 -110.41
CA GLN A 102 42.00 78.59 -109.72
C GLN A 102 42.80 79.85 -109.33
N GLY A 103 42.29 81.06 -109.60
CA GLY A 103 42.94 82.33 -109.26
C GLY A 103 42.39 83.04 -108.02
N LEU A 104 42.29 84.37 -108.11
CA LEU A 104 41.75 85.30 -107.11
C LEU A 104 40.44 84.87 -106.42
N PRO A 105 39.43 84.30 -107.11
CA PRO A 105 38.18 83.87 -106.46
C PRO A 105 38.39 82.82 -105.37
N ARG A 106 39.32 81.87 -105.57
CA ARG A 106 39.58 80.77 -104.64
C ARG A 106 40.47 81.19 -103.47
N ILE A 107 41.38 82.13 -103.69
CA ILE A 107 42.08 82.85 -102.61
C ILE A 107 41.03 83.48 -101.67
N ASN A 108 40.00 84.11 -102.22
CA ASN A 108 38.97 84.77 -101.41
C ASN A 108 37.97 83.78 -100.76
N SER A 109 37.65 82.65 -101.39
CA SER A 109 36.69 81.69 -100.83
C SER A 109 37.30 80.62 -99.91
N GLU A 110 38.54 80.20 -100.16
CA GLU A 110 39.20 79.12 -99.41
C GLU A 110 40.34 79.63 -98.53
N MET A 111 41.27 80.43 -99.07
CA MET A 111 42.41 80.91 -98.28
C MET A 111 41.96 81.91 -97.19
N VAL A 112 41.16 82.92 -97.55
CA VAL A 112 40.57 83.86 -96.57
C VAL A 112 39.70 83.13 -95.55
N ARG A 113 38.91 82.14 -95.98
CA ARG A 113 38.08 81.33 -95.06
C ARG A 113 38.95 80.51 -94.10
N ALA A 114 39.98 79.83 -94.60
CA ALA A 114 40.90 79.06 -93.77
C ALA A 114 41.62 79.94 -92.74
N VAL A 115 41.99 81.17 -93.12
CA VAL A 115 42.57 82.15 -92.19
C VAL A 115 41.54 82.64 -91.17
N THR A 116 40.29 82.86 -91.60
CA THR A 116 39.20 83.30 -90.71
C THR A 116 38.84 82.22 -89.68
N ASP A 117 38.77 80.96 -90.11
CA ASP A 117 38.48 79.81 -89.26
C ASP A 117 39.62 79.53 -88.24
N LEU A 118 40.82 80.09 -88.48
CA LEU A 118 41.97 80.05 -87.55
C LEU A 118 42.05 81.27 -86.63
N SER A 119 41.12 82.23 -86.75
CA SER A 119 41.16 83.46 -85.95
C SER A 119 40.87 83.23 -84.47
N ASP A 120 40.16 82.15 -84.11
CA ASP A 120 39.88 81.80 -82.72
C ASP A 120 41.16 81.40 -81.96
N GLU A 121 42.12 80.77 -82.65
CA GLU A 121 43.40 80.36 -82.05
C GLU A 121 44.49 81.43 -82.17
N ALA A 122 44.51 82.16 -83.29
CA ALA A 122 45.57 83.11 -83.62
C ALA A 122 44.99 84.37 -84.27
N PRO A 123 44.27 85.21 -83.49
CA PRO A 123 43.51 86.33 -84.03
C PRO A 123 44.39 87.40 -84.66
N GLU A 124 45.53 87.70 -84.03
CA GLU A 124 46.47 88.72 -84.52
C GLU A 124 47.17 88.27 -85.81
N GLU A 125 47.66 87.03 -85.85
CA GLU A 125 48.33 86.49 -87.02
C GLU A 125 47.36 86.32 -88.19
N SER A 126 46.13 85.84 -87.92
CA SER A 126 45.10 85.69 -88.95
C SER A 126 44.75 87.04 -89.57
N LYS A 127 44.61 88.10 -88.76
CA LYS A 127 44.36 89.46 -89.25
C LYS A 127 45.50 90.01 -90.11
N GLN A 128 46.75 89.72 -89.74
CA GLN A 128 47.92 90.10 -90.53
C GLN A 128 47.98 89.34 -91.86
N ILE A 129 47.71 88.02 -91.85
CA ILE A 129 47.61 87.23 -93.08
C ILE A 129 46.53 87.78 -94.00
N LEU A 130 45.34 88.10 -93.49
CA LEU A 130 44.27 88.71 -94.29
C LEU A 130 44.70 90.05 -94.92
N THR A 131 45.54 90.82 -94.22
CA THR A 131 46.08 92.08 -94.74
C THR A 131 47.08 91.82 -95.86
N GLU A 132 47.98 90.86 -95.70
CA GLU A 132 48.93 90.48 -96.74
C GLU A 132 48.25 89.81 -97.94
N ILE A 133 47.16 89.07 -97.73
CA ILE A 133 46.33 88.55 -98.84
C ILE A 133 45.79 89.71 -99.67
N LYS A 134 45.28 90.79 -99.05
CA LYS A 134 44.84 91.98 -99.79
C LYS A 134 46.00 92.62 -100.56
N ASN A 135 47.18 92.74 -99.95
CA ASN A 135 48.38 93.25 -100.64
C ASN A 135 48.72 92.39 -101.87
N ILE A 136 48.70 91.07 -101.73
CA ILE A 136 48.91 90.13 -102.84
C ILE A 136 47.89 90.36 -103.96
N GLN A 137 46.61 90.52 -103.61
CA GLN A 137 45.55 90.77 -104.58
C GLN A 137 45.78 92.07 -105.37
N GLU A 138 46.29 93.13 -104.74
CA GLU A 138 46.66 94.36 -105.43
C GLU A 138 47.91 94.18 -106.31
N ILE A 139 48.95 93.52 -105.81
CA ILE A 139 50.21 93.30 -106.54
C ILE A 139 49.99 92.47 -107.81
N ILE A 140 49.13 91.45 -107.76
CA ILE A 140 48.84 90.59 -108.91
C ILE A 140 48.18 91.37 -110.06
N ARG A 141 47.52 92.51 -109.79
CA ARG A 141 46.87 93.36 -110.81
C ARG A 141 47.82 94.36 -111.47
N LEU A 142 49.02 94.57 -110.93
CA LEU A 142 50.03 95.46 -111.51
C LEU A 142 50.74 94.80 -112.71
N PRO A 143 51.31 95.58 -113.65
CA PRO A 143 52.05 95.02 -114.77
C PRO A 143 53.25 94.17 -114.31
N LEU A 144 53.55 93.12 -115.07
CA LEU A 144 54.63 92.17 -114.75
C LEU A 144 55.99 92.90 -114.73
N SER A 145 56.61 92.95 -113.56
CA SER A 145 57.97 93.46 -113.36
C SER A 145 58.68 92.68 -112.25
N GLU A 146 60.01 92.70 -112.29
CA GLU A 146 60.85 92.07 -111.27
C GLU A 146 60.65 92.72 -109.88
N ASP A 147 60.40 94.03 -109.86
CA ASP A 147 60.07 94.79 -108.64
C ASP A 147 58.74 94.34 -108.00
N ASN A 148 57.73 94.07 -108.83
CA ASN A 148 56.43 93.60 -108.36
C ASN A 148 56.50 92.13 -107.87
N TYR A 149 57.31 91.28 -108.50
CA TYR A 149 57.58 89.93 -107.98
C TYR A 149 58.27 89.99 -106.60
N THR A 150 59.23 90.89 -106.42
CA THR A 150 59.91 91.07 -105.13
C THR A 150 58.93 91.48 -104.03
N SER A 151 57.99 92.38 -104.35
CA SER A 151 56.91 92.79 -103.44
C SER A 151 55.96 91.63 -103.12
N LEU A 152 55.54 90.87 -104.13
CA LEU A 152 54.70 89.68 -103.97
C LEU A 152 55.38 88.65 -103.05
N LYS A 153 56.65 88.35 -103.32
CA LYS A 153 57.45 87.40 -102.54
C LYS A 153 57.58 87.83 -101.09
N LYS A 154 57.69 89.13 -100.83
CA LYS A 154 57.70 89.68 -99.46
C LYS A 154 56.38 89.39 -98.74
N SER A 155 55.23 89.67 -99.37
CA SER A 155 53.91 89.36 -98.78
C SER A 155 53.68 87.85 -98.62
N LEU A 156 54.07 87.03 -99.60
CA LEU A 156 53.99 85.57 -99.51
C LEU A 156 54.85 85.00 -98.36
N ASN A 157 56.08 85.49 -98.19
CA ASN A 157 56.93 85.11 -97.07
C ASN A 157 56.38 85.56 -95.72
N ALA A 158 55.76 86.74 -95.67
CA ALA A 158 55.06 87.22 -94.47
C ALA A 158 53.90 86.29 -94.11
N ILE A 159 53.05 85.92 -95.09
CA ILE A 159 51.99 84.94 -94.87
C ILE A 159 52.56 83.59 -94.44
N SER A 160 53.64 83.11 -95.05
CA SER A 160 54.23 81.81 -94.70
C SER A 160 54.71 81.80 -93.25
N THR A 161 55.47 82.83 -92.85
CA THR A 161 55.96 82.99 -91.47
C THR A 161 54.80 83.05 -90.48
N LEU A 162 53.77 83.84 -90.78
CA LEU A 162 52.59 83.93 -89.93
C LEU A 162 51.83 82.60 -89.87
N THR A 163 51.74 81.88 -90.98
CA THR A 163 51.09 80.56 -91.05
C THR A 163 51.86 79.53 -90.22
N ASP A 164 53.19 79.60 -90.17
CA ASP A 164 54.01 78.76 -89.29
C ASP A 164 53.78 79.09 -87.81
N ILE A 165 53.62 80.37 -87.46
CA ILE A 165 53.26 80.79 -86.09
C ILE A 165 51.86 80.25 -85.72
N ILE A 166 50.88 80.38 -86.62
CA ILE A 166 49.54 79.82 -86.42
C ILE A 166 49.61 78.29 -86.25
N ASN A 167 50.41 77.60 -87.07
CA ASN A 167 50.61 76.16 -86.94
C ASN A 167 51.19 75.78 -85.57
N SER A 168 52.18 76.53 -85.08
CA SER A 168 52.75 76.32 -83.74
C SER A 168 51.69 76.51 -82.64
N LYS A 169 50.90 77.58 -82.70
CA LYS A 169 49.82 77.84 -81.74
C LYS A 169 48.71 76.76 -81.78
N ALA A 170 48.34 76.30 -82.98
CA ALA A 170 47.39 75.21 -83.16
C ALA A 170 47.89 73.89 -82.57
N THR A 171 49.20 73.64 -82.66
CA THR A 171 49.86 72.47 -82.06
C THR A 171 49.83 72.54 -80.53
N ASP A 172 50.15 73.70 -79.95
CA ASP A 172 50.10 73.93 -78.48
C ASP A 172 48.67 73.80 -77.93
N ALA A 173 47.68 74.39 -78.59
CA ALA A 173 46.28 74.25 -78.20
C ALA A 173 45.80 72.79 -78.24
N SER A 174 46.28 72.01 -79.21
CA SER A 174 46.01 70.57 -79.31
C SER A 174 46.68 69.81 -78.16
N PHE A 175 47.93 70.11 -77.83
CA PHE A 175 48.64 69.49 -76.70
C PHE A 175 47.96 69.80 -75.35
N GLN A 176 47.53 71.04 -75.12
CA GLN A 176 46.87 71.45 -73.89
C GLN A 176 45.51 70.76 -73.69
N SER A 177 44.73 70.57 -74.76
CA SER A 177 43.44 69.86 -74.71
C SER A 177 43.60 68.36 -74.40
N ILE A 178 44.62 67.70 -74.97
CA ILE A 178 44.96 66.31 -74.66
C ILE A 178 45.41 66.18 -73.21
N ASN A 179 46.25 67.10 -72.71
CA ASN A 179 46.75 67.04 -71.33
C ASN A 179 45.65 67.30 -70.28
N LYS A 180 44.68 68.19 -70.55
CA LYS A 180 43.51 68.35 -69.68
C LYS A 180 42.65 67.08 -69.63
N SER A 181 42.48 66.40 -70.77
CA SER A 181 41.74 65.14 -70.84
C SER A 181 42.44 63.99 -70.11
N SER A 182 43.77 63.90 -70.20
CA SER A 182 44.55 62.87 -69.50
C SER A 182 44.53 63.06 -67.98
N ILE A 183 44.65 64.30 -67.48
CA ILE A 183 44.54 64.63 -66.05
C ILE A 183 43.16 64.25 -65.51
N PHE A 184 42.08 64.60 -66.22
CA PHE A 184 40.71 64.24 -65.82
C PHE A 184 40.51 62.72 -65.73
N SER A 185 41.07 61.95 -66.68
CA SER A 185 41.04 60.47 -66.65
C SER A 185 41.77 59.90 -65.43
N VAL A 186 42.93 60.46 -65.05
CA VAL A 186 43.69 59.96 -63.89
C VAL A 186 42.98 60.30 -62.57
N THR A 187 42.51 61.54 -62.40
CA THR A 187 41.83 61.96 -61.16
C THR A 187 40.54 61.19 -60.92
N THR A 188 39.74 60.93 -61.96
CA THR A 188 38.48 60.17 -61.84
C THR A 188 38.71 58.68 -61.53
N LYS A 189 39.75 58.05 -62.10
CA LYS A 189 40.17 56.68 -61.73
C LYS A 189 40.57 56.56 -60.26
N ILE A 190 41.34 57.53 -59.73
CA ILE A 190 41.75 57.52 -58.32
C ILE A 190 40.54 57.70 -57.40
N MET A 191 39.63 58.63 -57.71
CA MET A 191 38.44 58.87 -56.89
C MET A 191 37.47 57.68 -56.87
N THR A 192 37.29 56.99 -57.99
CA THR A 192 36.46 55.78 -58.06
C THR A 192 37.07 54.60 -57.28
N ILE A 193 38.39 54.43 -57.31
CA ILE A 193 39.10 53.43 -56.49
C ILE A 193 38.94 53.73 -54.99
N LEU A 194 39.15 54.98 -54.56
CA LEU A 194 39.00 55.39 -53.16
C LEU A 194 37.57 55.19 -52.64
N PHE A 195 36.57 55.52 -53.45
CA PHE A 195 35.16 55.30 -53.11
C PHE A 195 34.84 53.81 -52.94
N THR A 196 35.35 52.97 -53.85
CA THR A 196 35.19 51.49 -53.76
C THR A 196 35.84 50.93 -52.50
N LEU A 197 37.03 51.42 -52.15
CA LEU A 197 37.74 51.02 -50.92
C LEU A 197 36.95 51.40 -49.66
N LEU A 198 36.38 52.61 -49.63
CA LEU A 198 35.55 53.09 -48.51
C LEU A 198 34.31 52.21 -48.30
N CYS A 199 33.59 51.89 -49.39
CA CYS A 199 32.43 50.99 -49.34
C CYS A 199 32.81 49.58 -48.87
N ALA A 200 33.97 49.06 -49.28
CA ALA A 200 34.47 47.77 -48.84
C ALA A 200 34.79 47.75 -47.34
N VAL A 201 35.47 48.78 -46.81
CA VAL A 201 35.78 48.90 -45.38
C VAL A 201 34.51 48.96 -44.54
N ILE A 202 33.52 49.78 -44.94
CA ILE A 202 32.23 49.91 -44.23
C ILE A 202 31.50 48.56 -44.19
N SER A 203 31.49 47.83 -45.31
CA SER A 203 30.83 46.51 -45.41
C SER A 203 31.50 45.47 -44.49
N ILE A 204 32.83 45.45 -44.42
CA ILE A 204 33.59 44.56 -43.52
C ILE A 204 33.28 44.90 -42.05
N LEU A 205 33.27 46.19 -41.70
CA LEU A 205 33.04 46.64 -40.33
C LEU A 205 31.62 46.28 -39.84
N LEU A 206 30.60 46.47 -40.68
CA LEU A 206 29.23 46.03 -40.44
C LEU A 206 29.14 44.51 -40.26
N GLY A 207 29.82 43.74 -41.12
CA GLY A 207 29.89 42.28 -41.02
C GLY A 207 30.50 41.80 -39.69
N LEU A 208 31.60 42.42 -39.25
CA LEU A 208 32.26 42.07 -37.98
C LEU A 208 31.40 42.38 -36.75
N VAL A 209 30.63 43.48 -36.76
CA VAL A 209 29.73 43.84 -35.65
C VAL A 209 28.59 42.81 -35.50
N ILE A 210 27.97 42.39 -36.60
CA ILE A 210 26.91 41.37 -36.56
C ILE A 210 27.49 40.01 -36.17
N ALA A 211 28.60 39.61 -36.79
CA ALA A 211 29.25 38.34 -36.51
C ALA A 211 29.65 38.21 -35.03
N SER A 212 30.23 39.26 -34.44
CA SER A 212 30.63 39.26 -33.03
C SER A 212 29.43 39.20 -32.07
N THR A 213 28.32 39.83 -32.41
CA THR A 213 27.09 39.81 -31.59
C THR A 213 26.47 38.42 -31.55
N ILE A 214 26.34 37.75 -32.69
CA ILE A 214 25.75 36.40 -32.78
C ILE A 214 26.70 35.36 -32.17
N SER A 215 27.99 35.41 -32.54
CA SER A 215 29.00 34.43 -32.11
C SER A 215 29.21 34.44 -30.59
N LYS A 216 29.21 35.62 -29.96
CA LYS A 216 29.35 35.74 -28.51
C LYS A 216 28.18 35.11 -27.76
N SER A 217 26.94 35.37 -28.18
CA SER A 217 25.77 34.79 -27.53
C SER A 217 25.65 33.28 -27.77
N LEU A 218 26.02 32.78 -28.96
CA LEU A 218 26.09 31.33 -29.22
C LEU A 218 27.13 30.64 -28.33
N LYS A 219 28.29 31.26 -28.09
CA LYS A 219 29.31 30.71 -27.19
C LYS A 219 28.80 30.54 -25.75
N ASN A 220 28.00 31.50 -25.27
CA ASN A 220 27.36 31.41 -23.95
C ASN A 220 26.34 30.27 -23.88
N ILE A 221 25.52 30.09 -24.93
CA ILE A 221 24.59 28.95 -25.05
C ILE A 221 25.36 27.62 -25.05
N VAL A 222 26.43 27.50 -25.85
CA VAL A 222 27.28 26.29 -25.88
C VAL A 222 27.86 25.98 -24.51
N THR A 223 28.32 27.01 -23.79
CA THR A 223 28.88 26.83 -22.44
C THR A 223 27.81 26.34 -21.47
N ALA A 224 26.61 26.91 -21.52
CA ALA A 224 25.50 26.48 -20.67
C ALA A 224 25.01 25.06 -20.99
N VAL A 225 24.95 24.69 -22.27
CA VAL A 225 24.62 23.32 -22.69
C VAL A 225 25.71 22.34 -22.25
N LYS A 226 26.98 22.75 -22.25
CA LYS A 226 28.08 21.92 -21.72
C LYS A 226 27.97 21.75 -20.20
N SER A 227 27.70 22.83 -19.46
CA SER A 227 27.40 22.76 -18.02
C SER A 227 26.21 21.83 -17.73
N LEU A 228 25.15 21.90 -18.55
CA LEU A 228 23.98 21.02 -18.46
C LEU A 228 24.36 19.54 -18.71
N ALA A 229 25.20 19.26 -19.71
CA ALA A 229 25.68 17.91 -20.00
C ALA A 229 26.57 17.33 -18.88
N GLU A 230 27.25 18.20 -18.12
CA GLU A 230 28.03 17.85 -16.93
C GLU A 230 27.14 17.76 -15.66
N GLY A 231 25.82 17.90 -15.78
CA GLY A 231 24.86 17.77 -14.67
C GLY A 231 24.65 19.05 -13.87
N ASN A 232 25.27 20.19 -14.25
CA ASN A 232 25.08 21.45 -13.54
C ASN A 232 23.79 22.15 -14.00
N LEU A 233 22.72 21.94 -13.24
CA LEU A 233 21.42 22.58 -13.47
C LEU A 233 21.31 23.95 -12.80
N ALA A 234 22.26 24.37 -11.96
CA ALA A 234 22.16 25.62 -11.20
C ALA A 234 22.34 26.89 -12.04
N GLN A 235 22.92 26.78 -13.24
CA GLN A 235 23.22 27.92 -14.11
C GLN A 235 21.98 28.42 -14.85
N LYS A 236 21.69 29.71 -14.72
CA LYS A 236 20.72 30.42 -15.56
C LYS A 236 21.45 31.23 -16.62
N VAL A 237 21.04 31.09 -17.88
CA VAL A 237 21.62 31.85 -18.99
C VAL A 237 20.89 33.16 -19.14
N GLU A 238 21.62 34.28 -19.14
CA GLU A 238 21.03 35.59 -19.37
C GLU A 238 20.62 35.77 -20.84
N ALA A 239 19.37 36.16 -21.06
CA ALA A 239 18.83 36.36 -22.40
C ALA A 239 19.26 37.74 -22.93
N ALA A 240 20.29 37.75 -23.79
CA ALA A 240 20.82 38.97 -24.40
C ALA A 240 21.15 38.75 -25.89
N GLY A 241 20.77 39.73 -26.72
CA GLY A 241 21.04 39.73 -28.16
C GLY A 241 19.78 39.96 -28.99
N CYS A 242 19.75 39.39 -30.20
CA CYS A 242 18.59 39.46 -31.09
C CYS A 242 17.44 38.56 -30.58
N PRO A 243 16.21 38.75 -31.10
CA PRO A 243 15.04 37.96 -30.70
C PRO A 243 15.23 36.44 -30.85
N GLU A 244 15.92 35.99 -31.91
CA GLU A 244 16.17 34.56 -32.16
C GLU A 244 17.06 33.92 -31.09
N VAL A 245 18.17 34.60 -30.75
CA VAL A 245 19.08 34.16 -29.68
C VAL A 245 18.35 34.14 -28.34
N THR A 246 17.57 35.19 -28.06
CA THR A 246 16.76 35.30 -26.84
C THR A 246 15.74 34.16 -26.73
N ALA A 247 15.10 33.78 -27.84
CA ALA A 247 14.16 32.66 -27.90
C ALA A 247 14.85 31.32 -27.58
N VAL A 248 16.05 31.06 -28.11
CA VAL A 248 16.84 29.86 -27.80
C VAL A 248 17.24 29.82 -26.32
N VAL A 249 17.71 30.96 -25.77
CA VAL A 249 18.07 31.05 -24.35
C VAL A 249 16.86 30.79 -23.45
N ASN A 250 15.69 31.34 -23.79
CA ASN A 250 14.46 31.11 -23.03
C ASN A 250 14.02 29.64 -23.09
N GLY A 251 14.09 29.00 -24.27
CA GLY A 251 13.81 27.56 -24.41
C GLY A 251 14.78 26.69 -23.61
N LEU A 252 16.07 27.03 -23.61
CA LEU A 252 17.09 26.35 -22.81
C LEU A 252 16.83 26.50 -21.31
N ASN A 253 16.53 27.72 -20.83
CA ASN A 253 16.21 27.96 -19.42
C ASN A 253 14.93 27.23 -18.99
N LEU A 254 13.92 27.13 -19.87
CA LEU A 254 12.72 26.33 -19.61
C LEU A 254 13.08 24.85 -19.45
N ALA A 255 13.90 24.30 -20.34
CA ALA A 255 14.37 22.91 -20.25
C ALA A 255 15.18 22.66 -18.96
N ILE A 256 16.07 23.58 -18.58
CA ILE A 256 16.82 23.52 -17.31
C ILE A 256 15.84 23.52 -16.13
N SER A 257 14.85 24.41 -16.12
CA SER A 257 13.83 24.47 -15.05
C SER A 257 13.00 23.19 -14.95
N SER A 258 12.58 22.61 -16.08
CA SER A 258 11.83 21.35 -16.09
C SER A 258 12.70 20.18 -15.61
N LEU A 259 13.98 20.13 -15.99
CA LEU A 259 14.91 19.12 -15.48
C LEU A 259 15.17 19.29 -13.98
N GLN A 260 15.32 20.51 -13.47
CA GLN A 260 15.42 20.78 -12.04
C GLN A 260 14.19 20.23 -11.29
N GLN A 261 12.99 20.52 -11.79
CA GLN A 261 11.75 20.01 -11.18
C GLN A 261 11.70 18.48 -11.17
N LEU A 262 12.06 17.84 -12.28
CA LEU A 262 12.10 16.38 -12.40
C LEU A 262 13.12 15.76 -11.43
N VAL A 263 14.34 16.31 -11.35
CA VAL A 263 15.39 15.85 -10.41
C VAL A 263 14.93 16.01 -8.96
N THR A 264 14.32 17.16 -8.60
CA THR A 264 13.76 17.39 -7.26
C THR A 264 12.62 16.43 -6.93
N GLN A 265 11.73 16.15 -7.88
CA GLN A 265 10.65 15.17 -7.68
C GLN A 265 11.19 13.76 -7.50
N ILE A 266 12.19 13.34 -8.28
CA ILE A 266 12.83 12.03 -8.12
C ILE A 266 13.50 11.92 -6.75
N ASN A 267 14.23 12.94 -6.29
CA ASN A 267 14.82 12.96 -4.95
C ASN A 267 13.75 12.75 -3.87
N MET A 268 12.68 13.55 -3.89
CA MET A 268 11.60 13.47 -2.90
C MET A 268 10.90 12.10 -2.92
N GLN A 269 10.64 11.55 -4.10
CA GLN A 269 10.04 10.22 -4.25
C GLN A 269 10.99 9.11 -3.77
N SER A 270 12.30 9.26 -4.01
CA SER A 270 13.31 8.30 -3.55
C SER A 270 13.43 8.29 -2.03
N ASP A 271 13.43 9.46 -1.38
CA ASP A 271 13.43 9.55 0.09
C ASP A 271 12.16 8.96 0.72
N THR A 272 11.01 9.20 0.08
CA THR A 272 9.73 8.60 0.49
C THR A 272 9.81 7.08 0.36
N LEU A 273 10.26 6.57 -0.80
CA LEU A 273 10.41 5.14 -1.04
C LEU A 273 11.38 4.48 -0.06
N PHE A 274 12.50 5.14 0.26
CA PHE A 274 13.47 4.66 1.24
C PHE A 274 12.85 4.56 2.64
N SER A 275 12.11 5.60 3.06
CA SER A 275 11.44 5.64 4.37
C SER A 275 10.35 4.57 4.47
N SER A 276 9.48 4.47 3.45
CA SER A 276 8.43 3.43 3.39
C SER A 276 9.01 2.02 3.36
N SER A 277 10.16 1.80 2.70
CA SER A 277 10.85 0.51 2.71
C SER A 277 11.37 0.15 4.11
N LYS A 278 11.87 1.14 4.86
CA LYS A 278 12.32 0.94 6.24
C LYS A 278 11.15 0.64 7.18
N GLU A 279 10.04 1.36 7.05
CA GLU A 279 8.81 1.08 7.80
C GLU A 279 8.27 -0.32 7.48
N LEU A 280 8.22 -0.69 6.19
CA LEU A 280 7.82 -2.03 5.76
C LEU A 280 8.72 -3.10 6.37
N LYS A 281 10.04 -2.89 6.40
CA LYS A 281 10.99 -3.81 7.03
C LYS A 281 10.70 -4.01 8.52
N SER A 282 10.43 -2.91 9.24
CA SER A 282 10.06 -2.97 10.66
C SER A 282 8.75 -3.74 10.87
N ALA A 283 7.70 -3.41 10.11
CA ALA A 283 6.40 -4.07 10.20
C ALA A 283 6.50 -5.58 9.88
N THR A 284 7.35 -5.94 8.93
CA THR A 284 7.61 -7.33 8.54
C THR A 284 8.33 -8.08 9.66
N SER A 285 9.32 -7.46 10.32
CA SER A 285 9.97 -8.01 11.51
C SER A 285 8.98 -8.27 12.65
N ASP A 286 8.11 -7.30 12.96
CA ASP A 286 7.09 -7.43 14.01
C ASP A 286 6.08 -8.54 13.69
N THR A 287 5.70 -8.65 12.41
CA THR A 287 4.83 -9.72 11.93
C THR A 287 5.51 -11.09 12.09
N GLY A 288 6.79 -11.21 11.74
CA GLY A 288 7.56 -12.44 11.92
C GLY A 288 7.68 -12.86 13.38
N GLN A 289 7.89 -11.92 14.30
CA GLN A 289 7.87 -12.19 15.73
C GLN A 289 6.48 -12.67 16.20
N SER A 290 5.41 -12.04 15.70
CA SER A 290 4.03 -12.43 16.02
C SER A 290 3.72 -13.85 15.53
N MET A 291 4.19 -14.23 14.33
CA MET A 291 4.02 -15.59 13.81
C MET A 291 4.78 -16.63 14.64
N ASN A 292 5.99 -16.31 15.11
CA ASN A 292 6.71 -17.19 16.05
C ASN A 292 5.93 -17.38 17.36
N GLN A 293 5.31 -16.31 17.88
CA GLN A 293 4.47 -16.40 19.07
C GLN A 293 3.25 -17.29 18.84
N VAL A 294 2.58 -17.15 17.69
CA VAL A 294 1.46 -18.02 17.29
C VAL A 294 1.92 -19.48 17.24
N ALA A 295 3.07 -19.78 16.62
CA ALA A 295 3.60 -21.14 16.54
C ALA A 295 3.89 -21.73 17.93
N MET A 296 4.48 -20.95 18.85
CA MET A 296 4.71 -21.39 20.23
C MET A 296 3.39 -21.68 20.96
N THR A 297 2.40 -20.79 20.83
CA THR A 297 1.08 -20.98 21.44
C THR A 297 0.35 -22.20 20.85
N MET A 298 0.48 -22.47 19.56
CA MET A 298 -0.07 -23.68 18.95
C MET A 298 0.63 -24.96 19.44
N ALA A 299 1.94 -24.92 19.69
CA ALA A 299 2.66 -26.04 20.28
C ALA A 299 2.20 -26.32 21.72
N GLU A 300 1.99 -25.28 22.52
CA GLU A 300 1.41 -25.41 23.87
C GLU A 300 -0.01 -25.96 23.81
N LEU A 301 -0.84 -25.47 22.88
CA LEU A 301 -2.20 -25.93 22.70
C LEU A 301 -2.26 -27.38 22.22
N SER A 302 -1.32 -27.80 21.37
CA SER A 302 -1.16 -29.20 20.94
C SER A 302 -0.86 -30.11 22.14
N LYS A 303 0.05 -29.69 23.02
CA LYS A 303 0.34 -30.41 24.27
C LYS A 303 -0.91 -30.50 25.15
N ALA A 304 -1.61 -29.38 25.33
CA ALA A 304 -2.83 -29.34 26.13
C ALA A 304 -3.94 -30.23 25.55
N ALA A 305 -4.08 -30.29 24.23
CA ALA A 305 -5.01 -31.20 23.55
C ALA A 305 -4.63 -32.68 23.78
N GLY A 306 -3.33 -33.00 23.77
CA GLY A 306 -2.83 -34.33 24.14
C GLY A 306 -3.16 -34.70 25.60
N ASP A 307 -2.94 -33.78 26.53
CA ASP A 307 -3.29 -33.95 27.94
C ASP A 307 -4.82 -34.13 28.11
N GLN A 308 -5.62 -33.34 27.39
CA GLN A 308 -7.08 -33.46 27.38
C GLN A 308 -7.55 -34.84 26.89
N SER A 309 -6.97 -35.35 25.80
CA SER A 309 -7.29 -36.70 25.29
C SER A 309 -7.02 -37.78 26.35
N SER A 310 -5.90 -37.68 27.06
CA SER A 310 -5.57 -38.57 28.18
C SER A 310 -6.60 -38.48 29.32
N GLN A 311 -7.02 -37.27 29.70
CA GLN A 311 -8.05 -37.07 30.73
C GLN A 311 -9.42 -37.63 30.31
N VAL A 312 -9.80 -37.47 29.04
CA VAL A 312 -11.02 -38.05 28.48
C VAL A 312 -10.99 -39.57 28.60
N ASN A 313 -9.88 -40.22 28.24
CA ASN A 313 -9.74 -41.67 28.38
C ASN A 313 -9.86 -42.14 29.84
N ASN A 314 -9.23 -41.43 30.78
CA ASN A 314 -9.36 -41.74 32.21
C ASN A 314 -10.80 -41.57 32.71
N ALA A 315 -11.52 -40.55 32.21
CA ALA A 315 -12.92 -40.32 32.54
C ALA A 315 -13.80 -41.47 32.02
N VAL A 316 -13.58 -41.96 30.79
CA VAL A 316 -14.26 -43.14 30.24
C VAL A 316 -14.04 -44.36 31.13
N GLU A 317 -12.80 -44.65 31.53
CA GLU A 317 -12.49 -45.78 32.41
C GLU A 317 -13.19 -45.67 33.76
N THR A 318 -13.17 -44.48 34.37
CA THR A 318 -13.82 -44.21 35.66
C THR A 318 -15.33 -44.41 35.58
N ILE A 319 -15.96 -43.99 34.48
CA ILE A 319 -17.40 -44.15 34.27
C ILE A 319 -17.78 -45.62 34.02
N HIS A 320 -16.95 -46.40 33.33
CA HIS A 320 -17.16 -47.84 33.23
C HIS A 320 -17.13 -48.51 34.62
N LEU A 321 -16.14 -48.19 35.45
CA LEU A 321 -16.06 -48.69 36.82
C LEU A 321 -17.30 -48.29 37.66
N LEU A 322 -17.77 -47.06 37.49
CA LEU A 322 -18.98 -46.58 38.17
C LEU A 322 -20.22 -47.34 37.68
N SER A 323 -20.32 -47.65 36.39
CA SER A 323 -21.42 -48.44 35.82
C SER A 323 -21.45 -49.85 36.39
N ASP A 324 -20.30 -50.51 36.49
CA ASP A 324 -20.17 -51.83 37.14
C ASP A 324 -20.58 -51.78 38.63
N LEU A 325 -20.23 -50.69 39.32
CA LEU A 325 -20.61 -50.48 40.71
C LEU A 325 -22.13 -50.28 40.87
N VAL A 326 -22.77 -49.54 39.96
CA VAL A 326 -24.22 -49.35 39.94
C VAL A 326 -24.94 -50.68 39.73
N ILE A 327 -24.46 -51.51 38.79
CA ILE A 327 -24.99 -52.85 38.55
C ILE A 327 -24.88 -53.72 39.81
N LYS A 328 -23.72 -53.69 40.48
CA LYS A 328 -23.52 -54.42 41.73
C LYS A 328 -24.48 -53.95 42.82
N VAL A 329 -24.58 -52.63 43.07
CA VAL A 329 -25.49 -52.07 44.08
C VAL A 329 -26.94 -52.45 43.79
N THR A 330 -27.36 -52.42 42.52
CA THR A 330 -28.71 -52.81 42.11
C THR A 330 -29.00 -54.27 42.45
N LYS A 331 -28.04 -55.16 42.17
CA LYS A 331 -28.13 -56.58 42.49
C LYS A 331 -28.17 -56.83 44.00
N ASP A 332 -27.24 -56.23 44.75
CA ASP A 332 -27.16 -56.37 46.20
C ASP A 332 -28.44 -55.86 46.87
N THR A 333 -29.00 -54.75 46.38
CA THR A 333 -30.26 -54.17 46.85
C THR A 333 -31.44 -55.13 46.62
N ALA A 334 -31.50 -55.80 45.47
CA ALA A 334 -32.51 -56.80 45.18
C ALA A 334 -32.39 -58.06 46.06
N ASP A 335 -31.15 -58.52 46.32
CA ASP A 335 -30.89 -59.65 47.20
C ASP A 335 -31.26 -59.33 48.66
N ILE A 336 -30.96 -58.12 49.13
CA ILE A 336 -31.37 -57.64 50.47
C ILE A 336 -32.90 -57.52 50.55
N ALA A 337 -33.58 -56.98 49.53
CA ALA A 337 -35.05 -56.93 49.49
C ALA A 337 -35.66 -58.32 49.69
N LYS A 338 -35.15 -59.31 48.95
CA LYS A 338 -35.61 -60.70 49.03
C LYS A 338 -35.35 -61.32 50.41
N ALA A 339 -34.20 -61.05 51.01
CA ALA A 339 -33.89 -61.51 52.36
C ALA A 339 -34.82 -60.87 53.40
N SER A 340 -34.99 -59.55 53.38
CA SER A 340 -35.87 -58.81 54.28
C SER A 340 -37.33 -59.25 54.18
N GLN A 341 -37.82 -59.52 52.96
CA GLN A 341 -39.15 -60.07 52.73
C GLN A 341 -39.34 -61.42 53.43
N LYS A 342 -38.35 -62.33 53.30
CA LYS A 342 -38.39 -63.64 53.96
C LYS A 342 -38.39 -63.53 55.49
N VAL A 343 -37.62 -62.58 56.05
CA VAL A 343 -37.64 -62.34 57.50
C VAL A 343 -38.97 -61.74 57.94
N SER A 344 -39.57 -60.85 57.14
CA SER A 344 -40.88 -60.25 57.45
C SER A 344 -41.98 -61.30 57.51
N GLU A 345 -41.99 -62.24 56.54
CA GLU A 345 -42.88 -63.39 56.54
C GLU A 345 -42.67 -64.30 57.77
N SER A 346 -41.40 -64.52 58.16
CA SER A 346 -41.05 -65.32 59.33
C SER A 346 -41.49 -64.65 60.63
N ALA A 347 -41.33 -63.32 60.75
CA ALA A 347 -41.78 -62.54 61.91
C ALA A 347 -43.30 -62.58 62.04
N LYS A 348 -44.04 -62.41 60.93
CA LYS A 348 -45.50 -62.54 60.89
C LYS A 348 -45.96 -63.93 61.32
N ALA A 349 -45.29 -64.99 60.84
CA ALA A 349 -45.58 -66.36 61.26
C ALA A 349 -45.29 -66.56 62.76
N GLY A 350 -44.18 -66.02 63.27
CA GLY A 350 -43.81 -66.06 64.70
C GLY A 350 -44.81 -65.32 65.59
N GLN A 351 -45.33 -64.18 65.13
CA GLN A 351 -46.38 -63.42 65.82
C GLN A 351 -47.67 -64.24 65.93
N GLN A 352 -48.10 -64.86 64.83
CA GLN A 352 -49.30 -65.70 64.80
C GLN A 352 -49.13 -66.94 65.68
N ALA A 353 -47.97 -67.60 65.65
CA ALA A 353 -47.66 -68.73 66.51
C ALA A 353 -47.69 -68.34 68.00
N SER A 354 -47.10 -67.20 68.37
CA SER A 354 -47.10 -66.69 69.75
C SER A 354 -48.51 -66.33 70.22
N THR A 355 -49.35 -65.78 69.33
CA THR A 355 -50.76 -65.52 69.60
C THR A 355 -51.53 -66.81 69.91
N ASN A 356 -51.31 -67.86 69.10
CA ASN A 356 -51.94 -69.16 69.32
C ASN A 356 -51.49 -69.78 70.65
N VAL A 357 -50.19 -69.70 70.99
CA VAL A 357 -49.67 -70.17 72.28
C VAL A 357 -50.29 -69.40 73.45
N SER A 358 -50.45 -68.08 73.32
CA SER A 358 -51.11 -67.26 74.36
C SER A 358 -52.56 -67.69 74.60
N ASN A 359 -53.29 -68.02 73.52
CA ASN A 359 -54.66 -68.52 73.62
C ASN A 359 -54.72 -69.89 74.32
N GLU A 360 -53.84 -70.83 73.94
CA GLU A 360 -53.74 -72.15 74.58
C GLU A 360 -53.38 -72.04 76.07
N ILE A 361 -52.47 -71.13 76.44
CA ILE A 361 -52.12 -70.90 77.84
C ILE A 361 -53.31 -70.31 78.63
N ASN A 362 -54.14 -69.45 78.01
CA ASN A 362 -55.37 -68.99 78.64
C ASN A 362 -56.37 -70.14 78.86
N GLU A 363 -56.52 -71.05 77.90
CA GLU A 363 -57.38 -72.23 78.08
C GLU A 363 -56.85 -73.17 79.18
N LEU A 364 -55.53 -73.38 79.24
CA LEU A 364 -54.87 -74.12 80.32
C LEU A 364 -55.08 -73.46 81.68
N TYR A 365 -54.98 -72.13 81.76
CA TYR A 365 -55.22 -71.37 82.98
C TYR A 365 -56.66 -71.58 83.47
N SER A 366 -57.65 -71.45 82.58
CA SER A 366 -59.06 -71.70 82.89
C SER A 366 -59.31 -73.13 83.34
N SER A 367 -58.74 -74.12 82.64
CA SER A 367 -58.86 -75.53 83.00
C SER A 367 -58.23 -75.84 84.38
N THR A 368 -57.10 -75.20 84.69
CA THR A 368 -56.44 -75.37 86.00
C THR A 368 -57.28 -74.78 87.13
N LEU A 369 -57.93 -73.64 86.91
CA LEU A 369 -58.87 -73.05 87.88
C LEU A 369 -60.08 -73.94 88.11
N GLU A 370 -60.62 -74.57 87.06
CA GLU A 370 -61.72 -75.53 87.18
C GLU A 370 -61.32 -76.73 88.05
N VAL A 371 -60.15 -77.33 87.78
CA VAL A 371 -59.61 -78.44 88.58
C VAL A 371 -59.38 -78.02 90.04
N ALA A 372 -58.85 -76.82 90.28
CA ALA A 372 -58.70 -76.27 91.63
C ALA A 372 -60.06 -76.15 92.36
N GLY A 373 -61.11 -75.75 91.63
CA GLY A 373 -62.49 -75.72 92.13
C GLY A 373 -63.02 -77.11 92.50
N VAL A 374 -62.77 -78.13 91.68
CA VAL A 374 -63.16 -79.52 91.97
C VAL A 374 -62.43 -80.04 93.23
N ILE A 375 -61.13 -79.79 93.36
CA ILE A 375 -60.34 -80.19 94.54
C ILE A 375 -60.85 -79.50 95.80
N LYS A 376 -61.24 -78.22 95.72
CA LYS A 376 -61.85 -77.51 96.84
C LYS A 376 -63.16 -78.15 97.30
N ASN A 377 -64.06 -78.47 96.37
CA ASN A 377 -65.31 -79.19 96.68
C ASN A 377 -65.03 -80.57 97.30
N LEU A 378 -63.99 -81.27 96.83
CA LEU A 378 -63.55 -82.55 97.41
C LEU A 378 -63.05 -82.38 98.84
N SER A 379 -62.33 -81.28 99.15
CA SER A 379 -61.90 -80.93 100.50
C SER A 379 -63.08 -80.70 101.44
N GLU A 380 -64.09 -79.96 100.98
CA GLU A 380 -65.32 -79.69 101.74
C GLU A 380 -66.07 -81.00 102.03
N THR A 381 -66.27 -81.83 101.00
CA THR A 381 -66.94 -83.15 101.12
C THR A 381 -66.17 -84.09 102.06
N SER A 382 -64.83 -84.08 102.02
CA SER A 382 -63.98 -84.86 102.93
C SER A 382 -64.15 -84.41 104.39
N GLY A 383 -64.35 -83.11 104.61
CA GLY A 383 -64.72 -82.52 105.91
C GLY A 383 -66.05 -83.06 106.43
N ASP A 384 -67.09 -83.07 105.60
CA ASP A 384 -68.41 -83.59 105.95
C ASP A 384 -68.37 -85.09 106.30
N ILE A 385 -67.57 -85.89 105.56
CA ILE A 385 -67.37 -87.31 105.87
C ILE A 385 -66.64 -87.47 107.21
N SER A 386 -65.65 -86.63 107.50
CA SER A 386 -64.93 -86.63 108.78
C SER A 386 -65.88 -86.40 109.95
N GLU A 387 -66.75 -85.38 109.86
CA GLU A 387 -67.74 -85.05 110.89
C GLU A 387 -68.75 -86.20 111.08
N THR A 388 -69.27 -86.75 109.97
CA THR A 388 -70.19 -87.88 110.01
C THR A 388 -69.54 -89.12 110.65
N THR A 389 -68.28 -89.39 110.32
CA THR A 389 -67.53 -90.53 110.87
C THR A 389 -67.25 -90.35 112.37
N ALA A 390 -66.94 -89.13 112.82
CA ALA A 390 -66.78 -88.80 114.23
C ALA A 390 -68.09 -89.00 115.01
N LEU A 391 -69.24 -88.63 114.42
CA LEU A 391 -70.56 -88.91 114.99
C LEU A 391 -70.81 -90.42 115.11
N ILE A 392 -70.53 -91.21 114.08
CA ILE A 392 -70.65 -92.68 114.11
C ILE A 392 -69.77 -93.28 115.20
N GLN A 393 -68.52 -92.81 115.33
CA GLN A 393 -67.61 -93.23 116.40
C GLN A 393 -68.19 -92.91 117.78
N GLY A 394 -68.76 -91.71 117.97
CA GLY A 394 -69.44 -91.32 119.20
C GLY A 394 -70.67 -92.18 119.52
N ILE A 395 -71.49 -92.52 118.51
CA ILE A 395 -72.64 -93.43 118.65
C ILE A 395 -72.15 -94.83 119.01
N ALA A 396 -71.10 -95.34 118.37
CA ALA A 396 -70.52 -96.64 118.66
C ALA A 396 -69.95 -96.71 120.09
N GLU A 397 -69.28 -95.65 120.56
CA GLU A 397 -68.80 -95.50 121.93
C GLU A 397 -69.96 -95.57 122.94
N GLN A 398 -71.03 -94.79 122.71
CA GLN A 398 -72.23 -94.81 123.53
C GLN A 398 -72.93 -96.17 123.51
N THR A 399 -72.99 -96.81 122.34
CA THR A 399 -73.63 -98.13 122.17
C THR A 399 -72.83 -99.22 122.88
N SER A 400 -71.49 -99.17 122.84
CA SER A 400 -70.62 -100.08 123.59
C SER A 400 -70.81 -99.90 125.10
N LEU A 401 -70.95 -98.66 125.57
CA LEU A 401 -71.22 -98.33 126.97
C LEU A 401 -72.62 -98.78 127.43
N LEU A 402 -73.65 -98.59 126.58
CA LEU A 402 -75.01 -99.10 126.80
C LEU A 402 -75.05 -100.63 126.83
N ALA A 403 -74.36 -101.28 125.90
CA ALA A 403 -74.25 -102.73 125.83
C ALA A 403 -73.50 -103.30 127.04
N LEU A 404 -72.45 -102.63 127.51
CA LEU A 404 -71.74 -102.99 128.75
C LEU A 404 -72.66 -102.86 129.97
N ASN A 405 -73.39 -101.76 130.10
CA ASN A 405 -74.36 -101.57 131.19
C ASN A 405 -75.48 -102.63 131.14
N ALA A 406 -75.98 -102.95 129.96
CA ALA A 406 -76.98 -104.01 129.77
C ALA A 406 -76.42 -105.41 130.08
N ALA A 407 -75.16 -105.69 129.74
CA ALA A 407 -74.49 -106.95 130.07
C ALA A 407 -74.27 -107.10 131.58
N ILE A 408 -73.94 -106.01 132.28
CA ILE A 408 -73.81 -105.97 133.75
C ILE A 408 -75.17 -106.26 134.41
N GLU A 409 -76.24 -105.60 133.97
CA GLU A 409 -77.57 -105.78 134.58
C GLU A 409 -78.18 -107.15 134.22
N ALA A 410 -77.88 -107.69 133.04
CA ALA A 410 -78.23 -109.06 132.66
C ALA A 410 -77.48 -110.12 133.49
N ALA A 411 -76.21 -109.89 133.83
CA ALA A 411 -75.46 -110.72 134.77
C ALA A 411 -76.03 -110.65 136.20
N ARG A 412 -76.56 -109.49 136.59
CA ARG A 412 -77.20 -109.24 137.89
C ARG A 412 -78.54 -109.97 138.06
N ALA A 413 -79.28 -110.21 136.96
CA ALA A 413 -80.54 -110.96 136.94
C ALA A 413 -80.38 -112.50 136.99
N GLY A 414 -79.14 -113.02 137.08
CA GLY A 414 -78.86 -114.45 137.25
C GLY A 414 -79.36 -115.33 136.09
N GLU A 415 -79.95 -116.51 136.41
CA GLU A 415 -80.41 -117.50 135.41
C GLU A 415 -81.43 -116.91 134.40
N HIS A 416 -82.26 -115.95 134.82
CA HIS A 416 -83.28 -115.32 133.96
C HIS A 416 -82.70 -114.29 132.96
N GLY A 417 -81.47 -113.81 133.17
CA GLY A 417 -80.81 -112.79 132.34
C GLY A 417 -79.87 -113.36 131.26
N LYS A 418 -79.64 -114.68 131.23
CA LYS A 418 -78.65 -115.33 130.33
C LYS A 418 -78.85 -115.01 128.84
N GLY A 419 -80.09 -115.02 128.35
CA GLY A 419 -80.37 -114.68 126.94
C GLY A 419 -80.10 -113.21 126.60
N PHE A 420 -80.43 -112.29 127.53
CA PHE A 420 -80.15 -110.86 127.40
C PHE A 420 -78.65 -110.55 127.48
N ALA A 421 -77.90 -111.26 128.34
CA ALA A 421 -76.45 -111.10 128.46
C ALA A 421 -75.73 -111.45 127.16
N VAL A 422 -76.18 -112.48 126.44
CA VAL A 422 -75.63 -112.86 125.12
C VAL A 422 -75.89 -111.76 124.10
N VAL A 423 -77.11 -111.22 124.02
CA VAL A 423 -77.45 -110.13 123.09
C VAL A 423 -76.68 -108.86 123.42
N ALA A 424 -76.54 -108.51 124.71
CA ALA A 424 -75.77 -107.34 125.14
C ALA A 424 -74.28 -107.49 124.82
N SER A 425 -73.67 -108.66 125.06
CA SER A 425 -72.28 -108.94 124.70
C SER A 425 -72.06 -108.86 123.18
N GLU A 426 -72.98 -109.39 122.38
CA GLU A 426 -72.87 -109.34 120.92
C GLU A 426 -73.10 -107.92 120.37
N THR A 427 -73.99 -107.14 121.00
CA THR A 427 -74.18 -105.71 120.69
C THR A 427 -72.94 -104.90 121.04
N GLY A 428 -72.27 -105.19 122.16
CA GLY A 428 -71.00 -104.57 122.53
C GLY A 428 -69.88 -104.86 121.54
N LYS A 429 -69.76 -106.11 121.08
CA LYS A 429 -68.81 -106.48 120.01
C LYS A 429 -69.10 -105.76 118.70
N LEU A 430 -70.36 -105.66 118.28
CA LEU A 430 -70.76 -104.91 117.07
C LEU A 430 -70.45 -103.41 117.20
N ALA A 431 -70.63 -102.85 118.39
CA ALA A 431 -70.28 -101.46 118.68
C ALA A 431 -68.76 -101.23 118.63
N ASP A 432 -67.96 -102.13 119.22
CA ASP A 432 -66.49 -102.07 119.14
C ASP A 432 -65.98 -102.25 117.71
N GLN A 433 -66.59 -103.15 116.93
CA GLN A 433 -66.30 -103.30 115.50
C GLN A 433 -66.67 -102.04 114.71
N SER A 434 -67.80 -101.40 115.02
CA SER A 434 -68.22 -100.14 114.40
C SER A 434 -67.27 -99.00 114.76
N LYS A 435 -66.82 -98.93 116.01
CA LYS A 435 -65.79 -97.98 116.47
C LYS A 435 -64.45 -98.21 115.75
N HIS A 436 -64.05 -99.46 115.57
CA HIS A 436 -62.83 -99.78 114.83
C HIS A 436 -62.94 -99.40 113.34
N ALA A 437 -64.06 -99.72 112.68
CA ALA A 437 -64.33 -99.33 111.30
C ALA A 437 -64.36 -97.80 111.13
N ALA A 438 -64.99 -97.07 112.04
CA ALA A 438 -64.99 -95.61 112.05
C ALA A 438 -63.57 -95.04 112.18
N ASN A 439 -62.72 -95.59 113.05
CA ASN A 439 -61.31 -95.19 113.16
C ASN A 439 -60.50 -95.46 111.88
N LEU A 440 -60.77 -96.56 111.18
CA LEU A 440 -60.15 -96.83 109.86
C LEU A 440 -60.56 -95.76 108.83
N ILE A 441 -61.84 -95.38 108.80
CA ILE A 441 -62.34 -94.30 107.93
C ILE A 441 -61.68 -92.97 108.30
N VAL A 442 -61.57 -92.62 109.58
CA VAL A 442 -60.85 -91.40 110.03
C VAL A 442 -59.43 -91.38 109.47
N ASN A 443 -58.67 -92.47 109.59
CA ASN A 443 -57.31 -92.53 109.04
C ASN A 443 -57.27 -92.39 107.51
N LEU A 444 -58.25 -92.95 106.79
CA LEU A 444 -58.37 -92.77 105.33
C LEU A 444 -58.67 -91.31 104.97
N ILE A 445 -59.54 -90.63 105.74
CA ILE A 445 -59.86 -89.21 105.55
C ILE A 445 -58.66 -88.32 105.84
N VAL A 446 -57.87 -88.59 106.89
CA VAL A 446 -56.62 -87.85 107.14
C VAL A 446 -55.65 -88.00 105.96
N ASN A 447 -55.46 -89.22 105.44
CA ASN A 447 -54.63 -89.42 104.26
C ASN A 447 -55.19 -88.73 103.01
N MET A 448 -56.51 -88.71 102.84
CA MET A 448 -57.19 -88.03 101.73
C MET A 448 -56.99 -86.51 101.82
N ASN A 449 -57.15 -85.91 103.00
CA ASN A 449 -56.91 -84.48 103.22
C ASN A 449 -55.46 -84.08 102.93
N ASN A 450 -54.47 -84.87 103.37
CA ASN A 450 -53.07 -84.62 103.02
C ASN A 450 -52.83 -84.62 101.50
N ARG A 451 -53.49 -85.53 100.76
CA ARG A 451 -53.41 -85.57 99.29
C ARG A 451 -54.12 -84.39 98.63
N ILE A 452 -55.23 -83.94 99.20
CA ILE A 452 -55.98 -82.75 98.76
C ILE A 452 -55.13 -81.49 98.98
N GLU A 453 -54.53 -81.30 100.15
CA GLU A 453 -53.62 -80.18 100.42
C GLU A 453 -52.45 -80.13 99.44
N HIS A 454 -51.83 -81.28 99.18
CA HIS A 454 -50.78 -81.38 98.16
C HIS A 454 -51.30 -81.03 96.76
N ALA A 455 -52.50 -81.50 96.39
CA ALA A 455 -53.11 -81.17 95.09
C ALA A 455 -53.41 -79.66 94.97
N VAL A 456 -53.89 -79.00 96.04
CA VAL A 456 -54.08 -77.55 96.07
C VAL A 456 -52.77 -76.80 95.87
N ALA A 457 -51.69 -77.22 96.55
CA ALA A 457 -50.37 -76.61 96.37
C ALA A 457 -49.86 -76.74 94.92
N VAL A 458 -49.98 -77.92 94.32
CA VAL A 458 -49.61 -78.16 92.90
C VAL A 458 -50.47 -77.32 91.95
N MET A 459 -51.77 -77.17 92.22
CA MET A 459 -52.65 -76.32 91.40
C MET A 459 -52.27 -74.84 91.52
N GLY A 460 -51.93 -74.35 92.71
CA GLY A 460 -51.44 -72.97 92.91
C GLY A 460 -50.13 -72.69 92.16
N GLU A 461 -49.20 -73.64 92.16
CA GLU A 461 -47.98 -73.52 91.36
C GLU A 461 -48.29 -73.56 89.84
N SER A 462 -49.26 -74.37 89.43
CA SER A 462 -49.66 -74.52 88.02
C SER A 462 -50.36 -73.28 87.47
N THR A 463 -51.23 -72.64 88.25
CA THR A 463 -51.85 -71.35 87.86
C THR A 463 -50.81 -70.26 87.74
N GLN A 464 -49.85 -70.17 88.67
CA GLN A 464 -48.75 -69.21 88.60
C GLN A 464 -47.88 -69.45 87.35
N ARG A 465 -47.54 -70.70 87.04
CA ARG A 465 -46.79 -71.04 85.82
C ARG A 465 -47.55 -70.65 84.54
N ALA A 466 -48.86 -70.88 84.50
CA ALA A 466 -49.69 -70.47 83.37
C ALA A 466 -49.75 -68.94 83.21
N GLU A 467 -49.85 -68.19 84.31
CA GLU A 467 -49.83 -66.72 84.28
C GLU A 467 -48.50 -66.17 83.76
N ILE A 468 -47.36 -66.72 84.22
CA ILE A 468 -46.03 -66.38 83.70
C ILE A 468 -45.93 -66.73 82.20
N GLY A 469 -46.44 -67.91 81.80
CA GLY A 469 -46.44 -68.34 80.40
C GLY A 469 -47.24 -67.41 79.49
N LYS A 470 -48.37 -66.90 79.98
CA LYS A 470 -49.23 -65.94 79.27
C LYS A 470 -48.49 -64.63 79.02
N ASP A 471 -47.85 -64.07 80.03
CA ASP A 471 -47.08 -62.83 79.90
C ASP A 471 -45.92 -62.99 78.91
N LEU A 472 -45.21 -64.12 78.98
CA LEU A 472 -44.11 -64.43 78.06
C LEU A 472 -44.58 -64.56 76.60
N ALA A 473 -45.72 -65.22 76.36
CA ALA A 473 -46.32 -65.35 75.03
C ALA A 473 -46.84 -64.00 74.49
N ALA A 474 -47.43 -63.16 75.35
CA ALA A 474 -47.83 -61.81 75.00
C ALA A 474 -46.62 -60.95 74.59
N LYS A 475 -45.53 -61.01 75.38
CA LYS A 475 -44.29 -60.32 75.07
C LYS A 475 -43.68 -60.77 73.73
N ALA A 476 -43.65 -62.08 73.47
CA ALA A 476 -43.20 -62.61 72.19
C ALA A 476 -44.06 -62.11 71.01
N THR A 477 -45.38 -62.02 71.19
CA THR A 477 -46.31 -61.49 70.18
C THR A 477 -46.02 -60.04 69.83
N VAL A 478 -45.75 -59.20 70.85
CA VAL A 478 -45.36 -57.79 70.64
C VAL A 478 -44.02 -57.71 69.91
N THR A 479 -43.00 -58.44 70.36
CA THR A 479 -41.66 -58.43 69.75
C THR A 479 -41.68 -58.86 68.29
N PHE A 480 -42.43 -59.90 67.92
CA PHE A 480 -42.57 -60.29 66.52
C PHE A 480 -43.31 -59.23 65.68
N GLY A 481 -44.26 -58.50 66.28
CA GLY A 481 -44.92 -57.35 65.64
C GLY A 481 -43.95 -56.21 65.36
N GLU A 482 -43.11 -55.84 66.32
CA GLU A 482 -42.09 -54.79 66.17
C GLU A 482 -41.06 -55.16 65.09
N ILE A 483 -40.66 -56.45 65.01
CA ILE A 483 -39.77 -56.96 63.95
C ILE A 483 -40.45 -56.83 62.59
N PHE A 484 -41.74 -57.18 62.48
CA PHE A 484 -42.50 -57.08 61.25
C PHE A 484 -42.58 -55.63 60.74
N GLU A 485 -42.93 -54.68 61.61
CA GLU A 485 -42.98 -53.25 61.27
C GLU A 485 -41.60 -52.69 60.88
N SER A 486 -40.55 -53.03 61.63
CA SER A 486 -39.18 -52.60 61.32
C SER A 486 -38.72 -53.11 59.95
N LEU A 487 -39.07 -54.35 59.59
CA LEU A 487 -38.73 -54.91 58.27
C LEU A 487 -39.54 -54.26 57.14
N HIS A 488 -40.78 -53.87 57.40
CA HIS A 488 -41.56 -53.12 56.42
C HIS A 488 -40.92 -51.76 56.12
N ALA A 489 -40.52 -51.01 57.14
CA ALA A 489 -39.79 -49.75 56.97
C ALA A 489 -38.44 -49.96 56.26
N THR A 490 -37.75 -51.07 56.54
CA THR A 490 -36.49 -51.42 55.84
C THR A 490 -36.73 -51.68 54.35
N LEU A 491 -37.81 -52.38 53.99
CA LEU A 491 -38.19 -52.62 52.59
C LEU A 491 -38.50 -51.31 51.83
N GLU A 492 -39.14 -50.34 52.47
CA GLU A 492 -39.35 -49.01 51.88
C GLU A 492 -38.02 -48.29 51.60
N GLN A 493 -37.07 -48.33 52.54
CA GLN A 493 -35.74 -47.75 52.33
C GLN A 493 -34.98 -48.43 51.20
N ILE A 494 -35.06 -49.76 51.10
CA ILE A 494 -34.47 -50.53 50.01
C ILE A 494 -35.04 -50.10 48.64
N ALA A 495 -36.35 -49.83 48.57
CA ALA A 495 -36.97 -49.31 47.35
C ALA A 495 -36.44 -47.93 46.94
N VAL A 496 -36.17 -47.05 47.91
CA VAL A 496 -35.54 -45.74 47.66
C VAL A 496 -34.10 -45.92 47.14
N VAL A 497 -33.33 -46.85 47.70
CA VAL A 497 -31.97 -47.17 47.23
C VAL A 497 -32.01 -47.72 45.80
N ALA A 498 -32.94 -48.63 45.50
CA ALA A 498 -33.11 -49.18 44.15
C ALA A 498 -33.43 -48.10 43.11
N LYS A 499 -34.33 -47.16 43.46
CA LYS A 499 -34.64 -46.00 42.60
C LYS A 499 -33.42 -45.11 42.39
N SER A 500 -32.62 -44.88 43.43
CA SER A 500 -31.40 -44.06 43.34
C SER A 500 -30.34 -44.72 42.45
N ALA A 501 -30.17 -46.04 42.55
CA ALA A 501 -29.30 -46.81 41.67
C ALA A 501 -29.76 -46.73 40.20
N GLN A 502 -31.07 -46.81 39.93
CA GLN A 502 -31.60 -46.63 38.57
C GLN A 502 -31.28 -45.24 38.00
N GLN A 503 -31.51 -44.17 38.78
CA GLN A 503 -31.19 -42.80 38.38
C GLN A 503 -29.68 -42.58 38.15
N MET A 504 -28.84 -43.24 38.95
CA MET A 504 -27.39 -43.22 38.77
C MET A 504 -26.97 -43.94 37.48
N SER A 505 -27.66 -45.02 37.10
CA SER A 505 -27.43 -45.68 35.81
C SER A 505 -27.79 -44.79 34.62
N GLU A 506 -28.91 -44.06 34.69
CA GLU A 506 -29.32 -43.11 33.65
C GLU A 506 -28.32 -41.94 33.56
N SER A 507 -27.94 -41.37 34.70
CA SER A 507 -26.95 -40.29 34.76
C SER A 507 -25.58 -40.72 34.23
N ASN A 508 -25.17 -41.97 34.45
CA ASN A 508 -23.94 -42.51 33.87
C ASN A 508 -23.99 -42.52 32.34
N ASN A 509 -25.12 -42.89 31.73
CA ASN A 509 -25.25 -42.87 30.27
C ASN A 509 -25.14 -41.44 29.72
N ASP A 510 -25.78 -40.47 30.38
CA ASP A 510 -25.67 -39.06 29.99
C ASP A 510 -24.22 -38.56 30.06
N VAL A 511 -23.45 -39.01 31.05
CA VAL A 511 -22.02 -38.67 31.18
C VAL A 511 -21.20 -39.35 30.08
N ILE A 512 -21.50 -40.59 29.68
CA ILE A 512 -20.83 -41.25 28.55
C ILE A 512 -21.05 -40.45 27.26
N ASP A 513 -22.28 -40.00 26.99
CA ASP A 513 -22.60 -39.20 25.81
C ASP A 513 -21.89 -37.84 25.83
N ALA A 514 -21.78 -37.21 27.00
CA ALA A 514 -21.01 -35.97 27.16
C ALA A 514 -19.51 -36.19 26.90
N ILE A 515 -18.93 -37.28 27.43
CA ILE A 515 -17.51 -37.60 27.25
C ILE A 515 -17.19 -37.93 25.79
N THR A 516 -18.05 -38.67 25.09
CA THR A 516 -17.86 -38.96 23.66
C THR A 516 -17.93 -37.68 22.81
N THR A 517 -18.80 -36.75 23.16
CA THR A 517 -18.84 -35.42 22.53
C THR A 517 -17.54 -34.63 22.78
N ILE A 518 -17.03 -34.64 24.02
CA ILE A 518 -15.75 -33.99 24.35
C ILE A 518 -14.59 -34.63 23.58
N ALA A 519 -14.59 -35.95 23.40
CA ALA A 519 -13.59 -36.65 22.61
C ALA A 519 -13.59 -36.15 21.15
N ALA A 520 -14.76 -36.05 20.52
CA ALA A 520 -14.90 -35.53 19.15
C ALA A 520 -14.41 -34.08 19.03
N ILE A 521 -14.76 -33.20 19.97
CA ILE A 521 -14.29 -31.81 20.01
C ILE A 521 -12.77 -31.76 20.18
N SER A 522 -12.19 -32.65 20.98
CA SER A 522 -10.74 -32.72 21.19
C SER A 522 -9.99 -33.12 19.91
N GLU A 523 -10.55 -34.03 19.11
CA GLU A 523 -10.01 -34.38 17.79
C GLU A 523 -10.08 -33.19 16.81
N GLU A 524 -11.23 -32.52 16.73
CA GLU A 524 -11.41 -31.32 15.88
C GLU A 524 -10.47 -30.18 16.28
N THR A 525 -10.27 -29.99 17.59
CA THR A 525 -9.33 -29.01 18.12
C THR A 525 -7.89 -29.34 17.71
N THR A 526 -7.52 -30.63 17.74
CA THR A 526 -6.20 -31.08 17.28
C THR A 526 -5.98 -30.82 15.80
N ALA A 527 -6.99 -31.10 14.96
CA ALA A 527 -6.94 -30.78 13.53
C ALA A 527 -6.80 -29.26 13.29
N SER A 528 -7.57 -28.45 14.01
CA SER A 528 -7.51 -26.99 13.92
C SER A 528 -6.13 -26.43 14.32
N ILE A 529 -5.51 -27.00 15.37
CA ILE A 529 -4.14 -26.63 15.79
C ILE A 529 -3.13 -26.91 14.68
N GLN A 530 -3.25 -28.05 14.00
CA GLN A 530 -2.38 -28.40 12.88
C GLN A 530 -2.54 -27.43 11.71
N GLU A 531 -3.78 -27.08 11.35
CA GLU A 531 -4.07 -26.13 10.27
C GLU A 531 -3.53 -24.72 10.57
N VAL A 532 -3.74 -24.22 11.78
CA VAL A 532 -3.23 -22.90 12.20
C VAL A 532 -1.70 -22.90 12.27
N SER A 533 -1.08 -24.00 12.73
CA SER A 533 0.38 -24.13 12.74
C SER A 533 0.97 -24.09 11.33
N ALA A 534 0.38 -24.84 10.39
CA ALA A 534 0.80 -24.83 9.00
C ALA A 534 0.65 -23.43 8.37
N THR A 535 -0.48 -22.76 8.62
CA THR A 535 -0.71 -21.39 8.14
C THR A 535 0.30 -20.39 8.72
N ALA A 536 0.64 -20.52 10.00
CA ALA A 536 1.65 -19.68 10.65
C ALA A 536 3.05 -19.89 10.04
N GLU A 537 3.42 -21.13 9.70
CA GLU A 537 4.66 -21.45 8.99
C GLU A 537 4.70 -20.85 7.58
N GLU A 538 3.62 -21.00 6.81
CA GLU A 538 3.51 -20.40 5.47
C GLU A 538 3.60 -18.87 5.52
N GLN A 539 2.93 -18.25 6.49
CA GLN A 539 2.93 -16.80 6.66
C GLN A 539 4.30 -16.29 7.14
N SER A 540 5.01 -17.05 7.97
CA SER A 540 6.40 -16.78 8.33
C SER A 540 7.31 -16.81 7.09
N ALA A 541 7.13 -17.78 6.19
CA ALA A 541 7.86 -17.84 4.93
C ALA A 541 7.55 -16.63 4.02
N ALA A 542 6.29 -16.21 3.94
CA ALA A 542 5.88 -15.02 3.18
C ALA A 542 6.51 -13.73 3.76
N VAL A 543 6.59 -13.61 5.08
CA VAL A 543 7.26 -12.50 5.78
C VAL A 543 8.74 -12.38 5.34
N TYR A 544 9.47 -13.50 5.23
CA TYR A 544 10.86 -13.46 4.71
C TYR A 544 10.96 -12.94 3.26
N GLN A 545 9.97 -13.25 2.41
CA GLN A 545 9.94 -12.73 1.05
C GLN A 545 9.67 -11.22 1.02
N VAL A 546 8.74 -10.74 1.86
CA VAL A 546 8.43 -9.30 1.97
C VAL A 546 9.63 -8.52 2.52
N ASP A 547 10.36 -9.07 3.50
CA ASP A 547 11.58 -8.46 4.04
C ASP A 547 12.63 -8.27 2.95
N ALA A 548 12.86 -9.30 2.13
CA ALA A 548 13.78 -9.23 0.99
C ALA A 548 13.34 -8.19 -0.06
N LEU A 549 12.03 -8.08 -0.33
CA LEU A 549 11.48 -7.06 -1.23
C LEU A 549 11.66 -5.65 -0.67
N ALA A 550 11.39 -5.44 0.63
CA ALA A 550 11.61 -4.16 1.30
C ALA A 550 13.08 -3.73 1.22
N GLU A 551 14.01 -4.66 1.42
CA GLU A 551 15.44 -4.38 1.26
C GLU A 551 15.82 -4.04 -0.19
N ASN A 552 15.20 -4.69 -1.17
CA ASN A 552 15.40 -4.37 -2.58
C ASN A 552 14.88 -2.95 -2.92
N LEU A 553 13.68 -2.59 -2.45
CA LEU A 553 13.13 -1.25 -2.63
C LEU A 553 14.02 -0.17 -2.00
N SER A 554 14.57 -0.44 -0.82
CA SER A 554 15.54 0.45 -0.16
C SER A 554 16.81 0.64 -1.02
N LYS A 555 17.34 -0.43 -1.62
CA LYS A 555 18.48 -0.36 -2.56
C LYS A 555 18.13 0.44 -3.82
N ILE A 556 16.94 0.24 -4.40
CA ILE A 556 16.47 0.98 -5.57
C ILE A 556 16.36 2.48 -5.25
N ALA A 557 15.75 2.83 -4.12
CA ALA A 557 15.63 4.21 -3.66
C ALA A 557 17.00 4.88 -3.47
N ASN A 558 17.95 4.17 -2.87
CA ASN A 558 19.32 4.67 -2.69
C ASN A 558 20.04 4.85 -4.04
N ASN A 559 19.89 3.91 -4.98
CA ASN A 559 20.47 4.02 -6.32
C ASN A 559 19.88 5.20 -7.12
N LEU A 560 18.57 5.45 -7.00
CA LEU A 560 17.91 6.62 -7.59
C LEU A 560 18.51 7.90 -7.01
N ASN A 561 18.56 8.02 -5.67
CA ASN A 561 19.18 9.14 -4.95
C ASN A 561 20.61 9.40 -5.44
N GLN A 562 21.44 8.35 -5.56
CA GLN A 562 22.82 8.46 -6.04
C GLN A 562 22.88 8.89 -7.52
N SER A 563 21.97 8.41 -8.36
CA SER A 563 21.90 8.78 -9.77
C SER A 563 21.57 10.26 -9.95
N VAL A 564 20.63 10.79 -9.17
CA VAL A 564 20.25 12.20 -9.25
C VAL A 564 21.19 13.12 -8.49
N ALA A 565 21.96 12.62 -7.52
CA ALA A 565 23.02 13.37 -6.84
C ALA A 565 24.16 13.83 -7.77
N SER A 566 24.28 13.22 -8.96
CA SER A 566 25.19 13.70 -10.00
C SER A 566 24.78 15.07 -10.58
N PHE A 567 23.52 15.47 -10.43
CA PHE A 567 23.02 16.77 -10.86
C PHE A 567 23.16 17.83 -9.77
N THR A 568 23.82 18.94 -10.09
CA THR A 568 23.95 20.08 -9.17
C THR A 568 22.74 20.99 -9.31
N LEU A 569 21.90 21.03 -8.28
CA LEU A 569 20.78 21.96 -8.18
C LEU A 569 21.24 23.30 -7.60
N LYS A 570 20.46 24.36 -7.87
CA LYS A 570 20.68 25.67 -7.25
C LYS A 570 20.37 25.56 -5.75
N ALA A 571 21.34 25.89 -4.92
CA ALA A 571 21.17 25.97 -3.47
C ALA A 571 20.10 27.00 -3.07
#